data_AF-A0A4V2WSM6-F1
#
_entry.id   AF-A0A4V2WSM6-F1
#
_cell.length_a   1.000
_cell.length_b   1.000
_cell.length_c   1.000
_cell.angle_alpha   90.00
_cell.angle_beta   90.00
_cell.angle_gamma   90.00
#
_symmetry.space_group_name_H-M   'P 1'
#
loop_
_entity.id
_entity.type
_entity.pdbx_description
1 polymer ?
#
loop_
_entity_poly.entity_id
_entity_poly.type
_entity_poly.pdbx_seq_one_letter_code
_entity_poly.pdbx_strand_id
1 'polypeptide(L)'
;MEEGSLFQRMKQIFQIKEDVEDEGVWKEAAELIRNIFRYMDKDAKDIMTHRKNIVAIDGNEKLADALKFMLDESYSRFPIYEEGIDEIIGTIHLREAMTCYFNEDLRQVPVRQLGDYIRPVAFIPETKSIDTLFKEMQAEKNHIAIVLDEYGQTSGLVAMEDILEEIVGNILDEYDEEEELIEIAPDGSCTASGMTDLEDLEDMLPLTFEKEEYETLNGFLVDQLDRIPSEEETCIIEYGGYRFTVLSVDNNTIERVKIEKLKEEC
;
A
#
# COMPACT_ATOMS: atom_id res chain seq x y z
N MET A 1 26.52 -22.25 -11.80
CA MET A 1 26.55 -23.08 -10.57
C MET A 1 27.05 -22.14 -9.48
N GLU A 2 26.28 -21.55 -8.58
CA GLU A 2 24.98 -21.86 -7.97
C GLU A 2 24.22 -20.53 -7.73
N GLU A 3 23.16 -20.27 -8.49
CA GLU A 3 22.11 -19.31 -8.11
C GLU A 3 20.79 -20.06 -8.22
N GLY A 4 20.62 -21.06 -7.36
CA GLY A 4 19.26 -21.43 -6.98
C GLY A 4 18.66 -20.19 -6.33
N SER A 5 17.50 -19.75 -6.84
CA SER A 5 16.74 -18.59 -6.35
C SER A 5 16.83 -18.51 -4.82
N LEU A 6 17.03 -17.31 -4.28
CA LEU A 6 17.06 -17.04 -2.83
C LEU A 6 15.88 -17.73 -2.12
N PHE A 7 14.75 -17.86 -2.81
CA PHE A 7 13.56 -18.63 -2.45
C PHE A 7 13.81 -20.13 -2.20
N GLN A 8 14.65 -20.81 -2.99
CA GLN A 8 15.05 -22.20 -2.74
C GLN A 8 15.93 -22.34 -1.50
N ARG A 9 16.80 -21.35 -1.23
CA ARG A 9 17.61 -21.32 0.01
C ARG A 9 16.74 -21.05 1.23
N MET A 10 15.73 -20.19 1.10
CA MET A 10 14.68 -19.99 2.10
C MET A 10 13.95 -21.29 2.39
N LYS A 11 13.47 -22.02 1.36
CA LYS A 11 12.78 -23.30 1.53
C LYS A 11 13.59 -24.33 2.32
N GLN A 12 14.92 -24.27 2.26
CA GLN A 12 15.82 -25.10 3.08
C GLN A 12 15.95 -24.62 4.54
N ILE A 13 15.97 -23.30 4.79
CA ILE A 13 15.95 -22.73 6.16
C ILE A 13 14.60 -23.01 6.84
N PHE A 14 13.50 -22.92 6.08
CA PHE A 14 12.13 -23.20 6.54
C PHE A 14 11.78 -24.70 6.59
N GLN A 15 12.62 -25.59 6.06
CA GLN A 15 12.47 -27.05 6.22
C GLN A 15 12.86 -27.54 7.62
N ILE A 16 13.34 -26.66 8.50
CA ILE A 16 13.51 -26.95 9.92
C ILE A 16 12.11 -26.92 10.59
N LYS A 17 11.35 -27.99 10.39
CA LYS A 17 10.30 -28.42 11.33
C LYS A 17 10.97 -28.73 12.69
N GLU A 18 10.40 -28.54 13.87
CA GLU A 18 9.04 -28.70 14.40
C GLU A 18 9.12 -28.15 15.84
N ASP A 19 8.30 -27.16 16.25
CA ASP A 19 7.96 -26.85 17.67
C ASP A 19 7.03 -25.61 17.82
N VAL A 20 6.19 -25.27 16.84
CA VAL A 20 4.99 -24.44 17.14
C VAL A 20 3.79 -25.34 16.88
N GLU A 21 3.04 -25.57 17.94
CA GLU A 21 1.90 -26.50 18.03
C GLU A 21 0.67 -26.00 17.24
N ASP A 22 0.75 -24.78 16.68
CA ASP A 22 -0.34 -24.09 16.00
C ASP A 22 0.03 -23.81 14.54
N GLU A 23 -0.62 -24.53 13.61
CA GLU A 23 -0.43 -24.35 12.16
C GLU A 23 -0.86 -22.96 11.69
N GLY A 24 -1.79 -22.29 12.38
CA GLY A 24 -2.23 -20.93 12.04
C GLY A 24 -1.14 -19.90 12.30
N VAL A 25 -0.54 -19.94 13.50
CA VAL A 25 0.58 -19.06 13.89
C VAL A 25 1.78 -19.20 12.93
N TRP A 26 2.03 -20.40 12.42
CA TRP A 26 3.07 -20.62 11.42
C TRP A 26 2.75 -19.99 10.06
N LYS A 27 1.49 -20.04 9.61
CA LYS A 27 1.05 -19.45 8.34
C LYS A 27 1.25 -17.94 8.36
N GLU A 28 0.78 -17.28 9.41
CA GLU A 28 0.95 -15.83 9.65
C GLU A 28 2.44 -15.43 9.71
N ALA A 29 3.25 -16.17 10.46
CA ALA A 29 4.69 -15.90 10.56
C ALA A 29 5.39 -16.07 9.21
N ALA A 30 4.99 -17.06 8.39
CA ALA A 30 5.53 -17.25 7.06
C ALA A 30 5.13 -16.12 6.11
N GLU A 31 3.92 -15.60 6.21
CA GLU A 31 3.44 -14.43 5.46
C GLU A 31 4.23 -13.17 5.80
N LEU A 32 4.34 -12.84 7.09
CA LEU A 32 5.15 -11.71 7.54
C LEU A 32 6.58 -11.77 6.98
N ILE A 33 7.20 -12.96 7.02
CA ILE A 33 8.57 -13.09 6.51
C ILE A 33 8.62 -12.89 5.00
N ARG A 34 7.65 -13.43 4.23
CA ARG A 34 7.58 -13.18 2.79
C ARG A 34 7.45 -11.68 2.49
N ASN A 35 6.57 -10.99 3.21
CA ASN A 35 6.36 -9.55 3.08
C ASN A 35 7.65 -8.76 3.37
N ILE A 36 8.40 -9.11 4.43
CA ILE A 36 9.70 -8.49 4.72
C ILE A 36 10.69 -8.64 3.55
N PHE A 37 10.66 -9.75 2.82
CA PHE A 37 11.55 -9.92 1.67
C PHE A 37 11.10 -9.06 0.47
N ARG A 38 9.81 -9.04 0.13
CA ARG A 38 9.26 -8.18 -0.92
C ARG A 38 9.50 -6.70 -0.63
N TYR A 39 9.31 -6.33 0.63
CA TYR A 39 9.61 -5.01 1.18
C TYR A 39 11.02 -4.50 0.86
N MET A 40 12.03 -5.37 0.83
CA MET A 40 13.42 -4.95 0.56
C MET A 40 13.66 -4.55 -0.90
N ASP A 41 12.79 -4.96 -1.81
CA ASP A 41 12.91 -4.70 -3.25
C ASP A 41 12.02 -3.51 -3.70
N LYS A 42 11.25 -2.90 -2.79
CA LYS A 42 10.38 -1.74 -3.07
C LYS A 42 11.11 -0.40 -2.90
N ASP A 43 10.71 0.57 -3.71
CA ASP A 43 11.09 1.98 -3.66
C ASP A 43 9.92 2.86 -3.17
N ALA A 44 10.20 4.12 -2.81
CA ALA A 44 9.21 5.10 -2.35
C ALA A 44 8.00 5.23 -3.28
N LYS A 45 8.21 5.19 -4.60
CA LYS A 45 7.13 5.28 -5.59
C LYS A 45 6.11 4.13 -5.51
N ASP A 46 6.51 2.96 -5.02
CA ASP A 46 5.68 1.74 -5.03
C ASP A 46 4.67 1.73 -3.87
N ILE A 47 4.88 2.58 -2.84
CA ILE A 47 4.03 2.60 -1.63
C ILE A 47 3.49 4.00 -1.30
N MET A 48 3.92 5.03 -2.03
CA MET A 48 3.55 6.41 -1.70
C MET A 48 2.07 6.66 -1.91
N THR A 49 1.49 7.48 -1.02
CA THR A 49 0.26 8.19 -1.31
C THR A 49 0.51 9.15 -2.47
N HIS A 50 -0.06 8.84 -3.63
CA HIS A 50 0.09 9.65 -4.84
C HIS A 50 -0.39 11.11 -4.61
N ARG A 51 0.27 12.09 -5.26
CA ARG A 51 0.03 13.54 -5.06
C ARG A 51 -1.43 14.00 -5.09
N LYS A 52 -2.26 13.31 -5.88
CA LYS A 52 -3.71 13.61 -6.02
C LYS A 52 -4.51 13.30 -4.76
N ASN A 53 -4.02 12.40 -3.93
CA ASN A 53 -4.66 11.90 -2.72
C ASN A 53 -4.02 12.49 -1.45
N ILE A 54 -3.03 13.38 -1.59
CA ILE A 54 -2.42 14.05 -0.45
C ILE A 54 -3.43 15.05 0.14
N VAL A 55 -3.75 14.84 1.42
CA VAL A 55 -4.53 15.77 2.23
C VAL A 55 -3.58 16.71 2.95
N ALA A 56 -3.58 17.99 2.56
CA ALA A 56 -2.65 19.00 3.05
C ALA A 56 -3.35 20.31 3.45
N ILE A 57 -2.70 21.10 4.30
CA ILE A 57 -3.21 22.36 4.85
C ILE A 57 -2.57 23.55 4.14
N ASP A 58 -3.38 24.53 3.71
CA ASP A 58 -2.86 25.83 3.27
C ASP A 58 -2.26 26.57 4.48
N GLY A 59 -0.98 26.90 4.41
CA GLY A 59 -0.27 27.62 5.47
C GLY A 59 -0.83 29.01 5.77
N ASN A 60 -1.60 29.59 4.86
CA ASN A 60 -2.29 30.87 5.05
C ASN A 60 -3.67 30.73 5.71
N GLU A 61 -4.23 29.52 5.80
CA GLU A 61 -5.46 29.27 6.55
C GLU A 61 -5.24 29.53 8.04
N LYS A 62 -6.31 29.99 8.70
CA LYS A 62 -6.30 30.19 10.15
C LYS A 62 -6.33 28.84 10.85
N LEU A 63 -5.60 28.72 11.96
CA LEU A 63 -5.58 27.50 12.77
C LEU A 63 -6.98 26.97 13.11
N ALA A 64 -7.95 27.83 13.43
CA ALA A 64 -9.30 27.38 13.77
C ALA A 64 -10.01 26.66 12.61
N ASP A 65 -9.80 27.12 11.37
CA ASP A 65 -10.41 26.56 10.17
C ASP A 65 -9.66 25.28 9.76
N ALA A 66 -8.33 25.34 9.76
CA ALA A 66 -7.47 24.18 9.50
C ALA A 66 -7.71 23.04 10.49
N LEU A 67 -7.84 23.32 11.80
CA LEU A 67 -8.12 22.29 12.79
C LEU A 67 -9.48 21.63 12.57
N LYS A 68 -10.49 22.40 12.16
CA LYS A 68 -11.80 21.83 11.84
C LYS A 68 -11.68 20.85 10.68
N PHE A 69 -10.99 21.25 9.62
CA PHE A 69 -10.69 20.36 8.50
C PHE A 69 -9.93 19.10 8.94
N MET A 70 -8.87 19.25 9.75
CA MET A 70 -8.09 18.10 10.25
C MET A 70 -8.93 17.11 11.08
N LEU A 71 -9.97 17.58 11.79
CA LEU A 71 -10.85 16.73 12.60
C LEU A 71 -11.89 15.97 11.76
N ASP A 72 -12.16 16.41 10.54
CA ASP A 72 -13.06 15.74 9.60
C ASP A 72 -12.32 14.63 8.81
N GLU A 73 -10.99 14.57 8.91
CA GLU A 73 -10.11 13.63 8.23
C GLU A 73 -9.59 12.52 9.19
N SER A 74 -9.18 11.37 8.63
CA SER A 74 -8.68 10.22 9.41
C SER A 74 -7.18 10.28 9.73
N TYR A 75 -6.49 11.36 9.37
CA TYR A 75 -5.03 11.47 9.48
C TYR A 75 -4.58 12.15 10.78
N SER A 76 -3.44 11.71 11.31
CA SER A 76 -2.84 12.32 12.50
C SER A 76 -1.87 13.46 12.19
N ARG A 77 -1.36 13.53 10.95
CA ARG A 77 -0.32 14.46 10.53
C ARG A 77 -0.64 14.97 9.12
N PHE A 78 -0.43 16.25 8.90
CA PHE A 78 -0.79 16.91 7.66
C PHE A 78 0.40 17.74 7.15
N PRO A 79 0.78 17.61 5.87
CA PRO A 79 1.66 18.55 5.21
C PRO A 79 1.05 19.95 5.20
N ILE A 80 1.91 20.96 5.33
CA ILE A 80 1.53 22.37 5.21
C ILE A 80 2.21 22.92 3.97
N TYR A 81 1.46 23.55 3.08
CA TYR A 81 1.98 24.19 1.88
C TYR A 81 1.86 25.71 1.90
N GLU A 82 2.62 26.42 1.06
CA GLU A 82 2.48 27.88 0.90
C GLU A 82 1.63 28.25 -0.33
N GLU A 83 2.08 28.01 -1.56
CA GLU A 83 1.29 28.28 -2.77
C GLU A 83 0.55 27.04 -3.32
N GLY A 84 1.08 25.85 -3.08
CA GLY A 84 0.49 24.59 -3.50
C GLY A 84 1.32 23.40 -3.04
N ILE A 85 0.86 22.19 -3.35
CA ILE A 85 1.49 20.94 -2.87
C ILE A 85 2.96 20.77 -3.29
N ASP A 86 3.44 21.48 -4.31
CA ASP A 86 4.85 21.47 -4.71
C ASP A 86 5.74 22.33 -3.78
N GLU A 87 5.16 23.11 -2.88
CA GLU A 87 5.82 23.99 -1.91
C GLU A 87 5.42 23.63 -0.47
N ILE A 88 5.77 22.40 -0.05
CA ILE A 88 5.58 21.97 1.34
C ILE A 88 6.61 22.63 2.24
N ILE A 89 6.15 23.33 3.28
CA ILE A 89 7.00 24.03 4.25
C ILE A 89 7.23 23.24 5.54
N GLY A 90 6.47 22.17 5.76
CA GLY A 90 6.59 21.30 6.92
C GLY A 90 5.35 20.44 7.15
N THR A 91 5.24 19.86 8.35
CA THR A 91 4.08 19.08 8.78
C THR A 91 3.59 19.54 10.15
N ILE A 92 2.31 19.34 10.42
CA ILE A 92 1.72 19.56 11.75
C ILE A 92 0.96 18.33 12.21
N HIS A 93 1.13 17.98 13.48
CA HIS A 93 0.39 16.90 14.11
C HIS A 93 -0.95 17.42 14.66
N LEU A 94 -2.03 16.66 14.52
CA LEU A 94 -3.37 17.02 15.03
C LEU A 94 -3.36 17.42 16.51
N ARG A 95 -2.69 16.63 17.35
CA ARG A 95 -2.43 16.97 18.77
C ARG A 95 -1.71 18.31 18.98
N GLU A 96 -0.75 18.69 18.15
CA GLU A 96 -0.06 19.97 18.24
C GLU A 96 -1.01 21.11 17.85
N ALA A 97 -1.76 20.96 16.74
CA ALA A 97 -2.80 21.90 16.33
C ALA A 97 -3.87 22.12 17.41
N MET A 98 -4.33 21.02 18.04
CA MET A 98 -5.25 21.07 19.20
C MET A 98 -4.65 21.85 20.37
N THR A 99 -3.36 21.62 20.68
CA THR A 99 -2.65 22.35 21.74
C THR A 99 -2.61 23.85 21.45
N CYS A 100 -2.31 24.23 20.20
CA CYS A 100 -2.35 25.63 19.76
C CYS A 100 -3.75 26.22 19.88
N TYR A 101 -4.80 25.46 19.54
CA TYR A 101 -6.18 25.96 19.53
C TYR A 101 -6.69 26.34 20.92
N PHE A 102 -6.21 25.66 21.98
CA PHE A 102 -6.54 26.03 23.36
C PHE A 102 -5.90 27.36 23.79
N ASN A 103 -4.91 27.87 23.06
CA ASN A 103 -4.43 29.24 23.20
C ASN A 103 -5.25 30.18 22.30
N GLU A 104 -6.08 31.03 22.92
CA GLU A 104 -7.03 31.89 22.18
C GLU A 104 -6.34 32.82 21.19
N ASP A 105 -5.13 33.28 21.50
CA ASP A 105 -4.34 34.17 20.66
C ASP A 105 -3.89 33.52 19.35
N LEU A 106 -3.76 32.19 19.33
CA LEU A 106 -3.27 31.43 18.16
C LEU A 106 -4.40 31.00 17.21
N ARG A 107 -5.67 30.99 17.65
CA ARG A 107 -6.78 30.47 16.85
C ARG A 107 -6.96 31.17 15.51
N GLN A 108 -6.63 32.46 15.45
CA GLN A 108 -6.78 33.30 14.26
C GLN A 108 -5.46 33.52 13.51
N VAL A 109 -4.38 32.88 13.97
CA VAL A 109 -3.05 32.96 13.35
C VAL A 109 -3.00 32.00 12.16
N PRO A 110 -2.40 32.40 11.03
CA PRO A 110 -2.13 31.50 9.92
C PRO A 110 -1.29 30.30 10.35
N VAL A 111 -1.60 29.09 9.87
CA VAL A 111 -0.92 27.86 10.28
C VAL A 111 0.60 27.97 10.13
N ARG A 112 1.10 28.54 9.02
CA ARG A 112 2.55 28.72 8.77
C ARG A 112 3.30 29.54 9.83
N GLN A 113 2.58 30.29 10.67
CA GLN A 113 3.16 31.12 11.72
C GLN A 113 3.16 30.44 13.10
N LEU A 114 2.77 29.17 13.18
CA LEU A 114 2.77 28.41 14.44
C LEU A 114 4.18 27.99 14.89
N GLY A 115 5.25 28.34 14.17
CA GLY A 115 6.62 28.21 14.66
C GLY A 115 6.98 26.77 15.02
N ASP A 116 7.37 26.52 16.27
CA ASP A 116 7.86 25.23 16.77
C ASP A 116 6.83 24.07 16.69
N TYR A 117 5.55 24.39 16.43
CA TYR A 117 4.51 23.39 16.19
C TYR A 117 4.50 22.86 14.75
N ILE A 118 5.24 23.50 13.83
CA ILE A 118 5.49 22.97 12.49
C ILE A 118 6.81 22.21 12.54
N ARG A 119 6.74 20.93 12.20
CA ARG A 119 7.91 20.06 12.11
C ARG A 119 8.50 20.12 10.70
N PRO A 120 9.84 20.11 10.57
CA PRO A 120 10.46 19.95 9.26
C PRO A 120 10.03 18.62 8.64
N VAL A 121 9.97 18.57 7.32
CA VAL A 121 9.67 17.36 6.56
C VAL A 121 10.86 16.96 5.70
N ALA A 122 11.10 15.66 5.57
CA ALA A 122 12.13 15.14 4.69
C ALA A 122 11.63 15.12 3.25
N PHE A 123 12.53 15.37 2.30
CA PHE A 123 12.27 15.24 0.87
C PHE A 123 13.14 14.13 0.30
N ILE A 124 12.52 13.20 -0.42
CA ILE A 124 13.19 12.01 -0.96
C ILE A 124 12.84 11.83 -2.44
N PRO A 125 13.71 11.21 -3.24
CA PRO A 125 13.37 10.82 -4.61
C PRO A 125 12.44 9.60 -4.62
N GLU A 126 11.69 9.44 -5.72
CA GLU A 126 10.86 8.25 -6.00
C GLU A 126 11.61 6.92 -5.89
N THR A 127 12.89 6.89 -6.26
CA THR A 127 13.75 5.70 -6.27
C THR A 127 14.45 5.44 -4.93
N LYS A 128 13.96 6.03 -3.84
CA LYS A 128 14.53 5.80 -2.51
C LYS A 128 14.01 4.45 -2.00
N SER A 129 14.93 3.49 -1.80
CA SER A 129 14.59 2.19 -1.19
C SER A 129 13.89 2.36 0.16
N ILE A 130 12.79 1.62 0.34
CA ILE A 130 11.98 1.67 1.56
C ILE A 130 12.77 1.21 2.79
N ASP A 131 13.64 0.21 2.65
CA ASP A 131 14.46 -0.29 3.76
C ASP A 131 15.35 0.79 4.39
N THR A 132 15.85 1.69 3.53
CA THR A 132 16.73 2.79 3.90
C THR A 132 15.91 3.94 4.46
N LEU A 133 14.80 4.26 3.80
CA LEU A 133 13.85 5.27 4.27
C LEU A 133 13.35 4.96 5.69
N PHE A 134 12.93 3.72 5.95
CA PHE A 134 12.45 3.30 7.27
C PHE A 134 13.50 3.51 8.38
N LYS A 135 14.76 3.13 8.13
CA LYS A 135 15.86 3.34 9.08
C LYS A 135 16.11 4.82 9.37
N GLU A 136 16.06 5.67 8.34
CA GLU A 136 16.21 7.12 8.47
C GLU A 136 15.05 7.73 9.27
N MET A 137 13.81 7.36 8.92
CA MET A 137 12.60 7.81 9.62
C MET A 137 12.63 7.41 11.11
N GLN A 138 13.09 6.19 11.44
CA GLN A 138 13.29 5.75 12.83
C GLN A 138 14.36 6.57 13.57
N ALA A 139 15.51 6.81 12.93
CA ALA A 139 16.62 7.53 13.54
C ALA A 139 16.27 9.00 13.81
N GLU A 140 15.59 9.64 12.87
CA GLU A 140 15.20 11.05 12.95
C GLU A 140 13.89 11.28 13.70
N LYS A 141 13.14 10.19 13.98
CA LYS A 141 11.77 10.23 14.52
C LYS A 141 10.82 11.04 13.64
N ASN A 142 11.05 10.95 12.33
CA ASN A 142 10.22 11.55 11.29
C ASN A 142 9.21 10.51 10.82
N HIS A 143 7.93 10.88 10.75
CA HIS A 143 6.85 9.97 10.39
C HIS A 143 6.32 10.18 8.97
N ILE A 144 6.71 11.26 8.31
CA ILE A 144 6.29 11.59 6.95
C ILE A 144 7.52 12.04 6.15
N ALA A 145 7.60 11.59 4.91
CA ALA A 145 8.50 12.11 3.89
C ALA A 145 7.70 12.51 2.63
N ILE A 146 8.09 13.61 2.00
CA ILE A 146 7.55 14.05 0.72
C ILE A 146 8.41 13.46 -0.40
N VAL A 147 7.75 12.81 -1.36
CA VAL A 147 8.40 12.20 -2.52
C VAL A 147 8.41 13.19 -3.67
N LEU A 148 9.58 13.39 -4.27
CA LEU A 148 9.79 14.30 -5.39
C LEU A 148 10.12 13.56 -6.69
N ASP A 149 9.62 14.09 -7.81
CA ASP A 149 10.02 13.69 -9.16
C ASP A 149 11.39 14.29 -9.57
N GLU A 150 11.84 13.96 -10.77
CA GLU A 150 13.09 14.48 -11.33
C GLU A 150 13.07 15.99 -11.64
N TYR A 151 11.89 16.62 -11.66
CA TYR A 151 11.70 18.05 -11.87
C TYR A 151 11.57 18.81 -10.55
N GLY A 152 11.57 18.12 -9.41
CA GLY A 152 11.42 18.69 -8.07
C GLY A 152 9.97 18.98 -7.70
N GLN A 153 8.99 18.44 -8.42
CA GLN A 153 7.57 18.50 -8.04
C GLN A 153 7.24 17.38 -7.06
N THR A 154 6.17 17.57 -6.30
CA THR A 154 5.69 16.53 -5.37
C THR A 154 4.96 15.43 -6.14
N SER A 155 5.55 14.23 -6.14
CA SER A 155 4.94 13.00 -6.68
C SER A 155 4.00 12.34 -5.69
N GLY A 156 4.33 12.42 -4.40
CA GLY A 156 3.61 11.72 -3.37
C GLY A 156 4.11 11.99 -1.96
N LEU A 157 3.60 11.19 -1.03
CA LEU A 157 3.94 11.21 0.39
C LEU A 157 4.08 9.77 0.88
N VAL A 158 5.10 9.51 1.69
CA VAL A 158 5.25 8.22 2.39
C VAL A 158 5.17 8.46 3.90
N ALA A 159 4.26 7.76 4.57
CA ALA A 159 4.20 7.68 6.01
C ALA A 159 4.96 6.45 6.53
N MET A 160 5.39 6.51 7.79
CA MET A 160 6.02 5.35 8.44
C MET A 160 5.03 4.19 8.58
N GLU A 161 3.75 4.54 8.73
CA GLU A 161 2.64 3.62 8.82
C GLU A 161 2.46 2.82 7.51
N ASP A 162 2.56 3.46 6.34
CA ASP A 162 2.50 2.79 5.02
C ASP A 162 3.61 1.72 4.89
N ILE A 163 4.83 2.07 5.33
CA ILE A 163 5.98 1.15 5.35
C ILE A 163 5.74 -0.06 6.25
N LEU A 164 5.03 0.13 7.38
CA LEU A 164 4.70 -0.97 8.30
C LEU A 164 3.58 -1.85 7.75
N GLU A 165 2.60 -1.26 7.07
CA GLU A 165 1.52 -1.97 6.40
C GLU A 165 2.06 -2.95 5.34
N GLU A 166 3.07 -2.55 4.58
CA GLU A 166 3.76 -3.43 3.63
C GLU A 166 4.41 -4.67 4.27
N ILE A 167 4.81 -4.58 5.54
CA ILE A 167 5.45 -5.67 6.27
C ILE A 167 4.38 -6.55 6.93
N VAL A 168 3.41 -5.93 7.58
CA VAL A 168 2.43 -6.59 8.45
C VAL A 168 1.22 -7.08 7.66
N GLY A 169 0.90 -6.47 6.52
CA GLY A 169 -0.37 -6.61 5.83
C GLY A 169 -1.50 -5.86 6.55
N ASN A 170 -2.72 -5.96 6.02
CA ASN A 170 -3.91 -5.49 6.72
C ASN A 170 -4.01 -6.18 8.08
N ILE A 171 -3.95 -5.42 9.17
CA ILE A 171 -4.16 -5.95 10.51
C ILE A 171 -5.63 -6.31 10.62
N LEU A 172 -5.95 -7.58 10.37
CA LEU A 172 -7.26 -8.17 10.63
C LEU A 172 -7.52 -8.12 12.14
N ASP A 173 -8.65 -7.55 12.55
CA ASP A 173 -9.08 -7.54 13.96
C ASP A 173 -9.48 -8.98 14.38
N GLU A 174 -9.53 -9.26 15.69
CA GLU A 174 -9.94 -10.56 16.25
C GLU A 174 -11.37 -10.99 15.85
N TYR A 175 -12.11 -10.12 15.15
CA TYR A 175 -13.47 -10.31 14.66
C TYR A 175 -13.58 -10.38 13.13
N ASP A 176 -12.47 -10.22 12.40
CA ASP A 176 -12.47 -10.34 10.95
C ASP A 176 -12.45 -11.83 10.59
N GLU A 177 -13.49 -12.32 9.93
CA GLU A 177 -13.47 -13.65 9.32
C GLU A 177 -12.37 -13.65 8.24
N GLU A 178 -11.48 -14.65 8.24
CA GLU A 178 -10.51 -14.87 7.16
C GLU A 178 -11.26 -14.93 5.81
N GLU A 179 -11.36 -13.82 5.09
CA GLU A 179 -11.57 -13.88 3.65
C GLU A 179 -10.23 -14.24 3.04
N GLU A 180 -9.99 -15.55 2.84
CA GLU A 180 -8.82 -16.00 2.09
C GLU A 180 -8.82 -15.32 0.72
N LEU A 181 -7.83 -14.44 0.49
CA LEU A 181 -7.66 -13.74 -0.79
C LEU A 181 -7.54 -14.73 -1.96
N ILE A 182 -7.15 -15.99 -1.71
CA ILE A 182 -7.11 -17.06 -2.70
C ILE A 182 -7.59 -18.37 -2.08
N GLU A 183 -8.73 -18.88 -2.56
CA GLU A 183 -9.26 -20.19 -2.22
C GLU A 183 -8.93 -21.21 -3.32
N ILE A 184 -8.27 -22.33 -2.99
CA ILE A 184 -7.94 -23.39 -3.96
C ILE A 184 -8.97 -24.51 -3.89
N ALA A 185 -9.57 -24.82 -5.03
CA ALA A 185 -10.47 -25.95 -5.18
C ALA A 185 -9.70 -27.28 -5.38
N PRO A 186 -10.28 -28.43 -4.99
CA PRO A 186 -9.64 -29.75 -5.12
C PRO A 186 -9.31 -30.17 -6.56
N ASP A 187 -9.93 -29.53 -7.56
CA ASP A 187 -9.70 -29.78 -8.97
C ASP A 187 -8.53 -28.97 -9.55
N GLY A 188 -7.87 -28.15 -8.73
CA GLY A 188 -6.76 -27.29 -9.13
C GLY A 188 -7.18 -25.95 -9.73
N SER A 189 -8.48 -25.63 -9.75
CA SER A 189 -8.95 -24.25 -9.95
C SER A 189 -8.79 -23.45 -8.65
N CYS A 190 -8.66 -22.13 -8.75
CA CYS A 190 -8.71 -21.27 -7.56
C CYS A 190 -9.69 -20.13 -7.77
N THR A 191 -10.17 -19.55 -6.67
CA THR A 191 -10.93 -18.30 -6.67
C THR A 191 -10.12 -17.28 -5.91
N ALA A 192 -9.82 -16.14 -6.54
CA ALA A 192 -9.04 -15.07 -5.92
C ALA A 192 -9.89 -13.80 -5.79
N SER A 193 -9.55 -12.98 -4.80
CA SER A 193 -10.03 -11.60 -4.69
C SER A 193 -9.45 -10.78 -5.84
N GLY A 194 -10.19 -9.79 -6.35
CA GLY A 194 -9.59 -8.83 -7.29
C GLY A 194 -8.53 -7.94 -6.65
N MET A 195 -8.51 -7.82 -5.31
CA MET A 195 -7.45 -7.13 -4.59
C MET A 195 -6.20 -7.98 -4.36
N THR A 196 -6.20 -9.25 -4.79
CA THR A 196 -5.01 -10.09 -4.72
C THR A 196 -3.88 -9.49 -5.55
N ASP A 197 -2.69 -9.36 -4.94
CA ASP A 197 -1.47 -8.94 -5.63
C ASP A 197 -1.09 -9.97 -6.70
N LEU A 198 -0.69 -9.47 -7.87
CA LEU A 198 -0.28 -10.33 -8.98
C LEU A 198 0.94 -11.18 -8.63
N GLU A 199 1.81 -10.70 -7.73
CA GLU A 199 2.94 -11.47 -7.20
C GLU A 199 2.50 -12.70 -6.42
N ASP A 200 1.44 -12.59 -5.62
CA ASP A 200 0.89 -13.74 -4.89
C ASP A 200 0.31 -14.78 -5.85
N LEU A 201 -0.30 -14.32 -6.94
CA LEU A 201 -0.79 -15.20 -7.98
C LEU A 201 0.35 -15.90 -8.75
N GLU A 202 1.46 -15.22 -9.02
CA GLU A 202 2.65 -15.80 -9.66
C GLU A 202 3.37 -16.81 -8.77
N ASP A 203 3.38 -16.60 -7.45
CA ASP A 203 3.95 -17.57 -6.50
C ASP A 203 3.15 -18.88 -6.47
N MET A 204 1.84 -18.80 -6.73
CA MET A 204 0.91 -19.93 -6.67
C MET A 204 0.67 -20.60 -8.01
N LEU A 205 0.70 -19.83 -9.10
CA LEU A 205 0.42 -20.28 -10.45
C LEU A 205 1.67 -20.06 -11.32
N PRO A 206 2.11 -21.05 -12.13
CA PRO A 206 3.21 -20.89 -13.08
C PRO A 206 2.84 -19.97 -14.25
N LEU A 207 2.65 -18.70 -13.96
CA LEU A 207 2.29 -17.63 -14.88
C LEU A 207 3.14 -16.39 -14.52
N THR A 208 3.23 -15.43 -15.44
CA THR A 208 3.93 -14.14 -15.20
C THR A 208 3.11 -13.03 -15.82
N PHE A 209 2.85 -11.97 -15.07
CA PHE A 209 2.13 -10.77 -15.52
C PHE A 209 3.12 -9.69 -15.97
N GLU A 210 2.72 -8.89 -16.97
CA GLU A 210 3.44 -7.67 -17.35
C GLU A 210 3.02 -6.55 -16.38
N LYS A 211 3.80 -6.30 -15.32
CA LYS A 211 3.44 -5.44 -14.18
C LYS A 211 3.75 -3.94 -14.36
N GLU A 212 3.98 -3.46 -15.58
CA GLU A 212 4.39 -2.05 -15.77
C GLU A 212 3.25 -1.06 -15.46
N GLU A 213 1.98 -1.49 -15.47
CA GLU A 213 0.82 -0.60 -15.34
C GLU A 213 -0.18 -0.97 -14.22
N TYR A 214 -0.02 -2.13 -13.58
CA TYR A 214 -0.95 -2.62 -12.56
C TYR A 214 -0.27 -3.61 -11.60
N GLU A 215 -0.78 -3.65 -10.36
CA GLU A 215 -0.21 -4.48 -9.28
C GLU A 215 -1.19 -5.57 -8.78
N THR A 216 -2.49 -5.33 -8.93
CA THR A 216 -3.56 -6.22 -8.45
C THR A 216 -4.28 -6.96 -9.59
N LEU A 217 -4.95 -8.06 -9.25
CA LEU A 217 -5.76 -8.83 -10.20
C LEU A 217 -6.87 -8.00 -10.85
N ASN A 218 -7.53 -7.12 -10.09
CA ASN A 218 -8.53 -6.19 -10.61
C ASN A 218 -7.90 -5.23 -11.63
N GLY A 219 -6.76 -4.63 -11.31
CA GLY A 219 -6.04 -3.74 -12.21
C GLY A 219 -5.70 -4.42 -13.54
N PHE A 220 -5.12 -5.63 -13.47
CA PHE A 220 -4.83 -6.45 -14.65
C PHE A 220 -6.07 -6.76 -15.49
N LEU A 221 -7.16 -7.22 -14.87
CA LEU A 221 -8.34 -7.62 -15.63
C LEU A 221 -9.07 -6.42 -16.24
N VAL A 222 -9.12 -5.28 -15.55
CA VAL A 222 -9.72 -4.04 -16.09
C VAL A 222 -8.90 -3.53 -17.28
N ASP A 223 -7.57 -3.58 -17.20
CA ASP A 223 -6.68 -3.25 -18.31
C ASP A 223 -6.94 -4.16 -19.51
N GLN A 224 -6.95 -5.48 -19.31
CA GLN A 224 -7.22 -6.44 -20.38
C GLN A 224 -8.62 -6.31 -21.00
N LEU A 225 -9.60 -5.82 -20.24
CA LEU A 225 -10.97 -5.56 -20.72
C LEU A 225 -11.14 -4.19 -21.38
N ASP A 226 -10.18 -3.26 -21.20
CA ASP A 226 -10.27 -1.84 -21.57
C ASP A 226 -11.53 -1.15 -21.00
N ARG A 227 -12.05 -1.65 -19.87
CA ARG A 227 -13.21 -1.12 -19.13
C ARG A 227 -13.44 -1.90 -17.84
N ILE A 228 -14.26 -1.31 -16.97
CA ILE A 228 -14.79 -1.99 -15.80
C ILE A 228 -16.04 -2.80 -16.20
N PRO A 229 -16.09 -4.11 -15.93
CA PRO A 229 -17.27 -4.93 -16.21
C PRO A 229 -18.45 -4.55 -15.30
N SER A 230 -19.69 -4.75 -15.76
CA SER A 230 -20.87 -4.53 -14.92
C SER A 230 -21.18 -5.74 -14.04
N GLU A 231 -21.91 -5.57 -12.93
CA GLU A 231 -22.25 -6.66 -11.98
C GLU A 231 -22.94 -7.87 -12.63
N GLU A 232 -23.73 -7.67 -13.68
CA GLU A 232 -24.46 -8.73 -14.37
C GLU A 232 -23.65 -9.39 -15.51
N GLU A 233 -22.41 -8.95 -15.73
CA GLU A 233 -21.60 -9.37 -16.86
C GLU A 233 -20.60 -10.46 -16.47
N THR A 234 -20.65 -11.58 -17.19
CA THR A 234 -19.61 -12.61 -17.08
C THR A 234 -18.50 -12.34 -18.08
N CYS A 235 -17.38 -11.80 -17.61
CA CYS A 235 -16.18 -11.61 -18.40
C CYS A 235 -15.23 -12.80 -18.25
N ILE A 236 -14.63 -13.22 -19.38
CA ILE A 236 -13.64 -14.29 -19.42
C ILE A 236 -12.42 -13.77 -20.16
N ILE A 237 -11.26 -13.87 -19.53
CA ILE A 237 -9.96 -13.52 -20.10
C ILE A 237 -9.07 -14.75 -20.09
N GLU A 238 -8.37 -15.00 -21.18
CA GLU A 238 -7.38 -16.07 -21.27
C GLU A 238 -5.99 -15.45 -21.36
N TYR A 239 -5.13 -15.78 -20.41
CA TYR A 239 -3.78 -15.22 -20.30
C TYR A 239 -2.82 -16.25 -19.71
N GLY A 240 -1.62 -16.37 -20.27
CA GLY A 240 -0.56 -17.25 -19.73
C GLY A 240 -0.93 -18.74 -19.61
N GLY A 241 -1.90 -19.23 -20.39
CA GLY A 241 -2.40 -20.62 -20.27
C GLY A 241 -3.45 -20.81 -19.16
N TYR A 242 -3.96 -19.73 -18.59
CA TYR A 242 -5.02 -19.70 -17.59
C TYR A 242 -6.24 -18.95 -18.13
N ARG A 243 -7.41 -19.34 -17.62
CA ARG A 243 -8.69 -18.66 -17.84
C ARG A 243 -9.11 -17.98 -16.54
N PHE A 244 -9.32 -16.67 -16.63
CA PHE A 244 -9.83 -15.81 -15.56
C PHE A 244 -11.29 -15.53 -15.86
N THR A 245 -12.20 -15.97 -14.99
CA THR A 245 -13.64 -15.73 -15.09
C THR A 245 -14.05 -14.80 -13.96
N VAL A 246 -14.52 -13.60 -14.29
CA VAL A 246 -15.08 -12.66 -13.30
C VAL A 246 -16.38 -13.26 -12.76
N LEU A 247 -16.41 -13.51 -11.45
CA LEU A 247 -17.55 -14.08 -10.74
C LEU A 247 -18.46 -12.99 -10.18
N SER A 248 -17.87 -11.92 -9.65
CA SER A 248 -18.60 -10.79 -9.09
C SER A 248 -17.82 -9.49 -9.26
N VAL A 249 -18.57 -8.41 -9.41
CA VAL A 249 -18.11 -7.02 -9.41
C VAL A 249 -18.95 -6.30 -8.37
N ASP A 250 -18.34 -5.48 -7.54
CA ASP A 250 -19.03 -4.56 -6.64
C ASP A 250 -18.36 -3.18 -6.69
N ASN A 251 -19.13 -2.10 -6.60
CA ASN A 251 -18.60 -0.74 -6.54
C ASN A 251 -17.55 -0.37 -7.63
N ASN A 252 -17.70 -0.90 -8.84
CA ASN A 252 -16.74 -0.77 -9.96
C ASN A 252 -15.39 -1.49 -9.76
N THR A 253 -15.36 -2.48 -8.89
CA THR A 253 -14.19 -3.31 -8.58
C THR A 253 -14.55 -4.77 -8.85
N ILE A 254 -13.69 -5.50 -9.55
CA ILE A 254 -13.81 -6.95 -9.66
C ILE A 254 -13.52 -7.55 -8.28
N GLU A 255 -14.50 -8.21 -7.67
CA GLU A 255 -14.38 -8.72 -6.30
C GLU A 255 -13.84 -10.15 -6.28
N ARG A 256 -14.40 -11.05 -7.10
CA ARG A 256 -13.98 -12.45 -7.15
C ARG A 256 -13.75 -12.93 -8.56
N VAL A 257 -12.68 -13.68 -8.75
CA VAL A 257 -12.25 -14.22 -10.04
C VAL A 257 -11.95 -15.70 -9.89
N LYS A 258 -12.58 -16.53 -10.73
CA LYS A 258 -12.21 -17.93 -10.87
C LYS A 258 -11.06 -18.06 -11.86
N ILE A 259 -10.00 -18.76 -11.47
CA ILE A 259 -8.82 -19.00 -12.29
C ILE A 259 -8.68 -20.49 -12.54
N GLU A 260 -8.62 -20.86 -13.82
CA GLU A 260 -8.56 -22.26 -14.26
C GLU A 260 -7.43 -22.46 -15.26
N LYS A 261 -6.63 -23.51 -15.10
CA LYS A 261 -5.64 -23.87 -16.11
C LYS A 261 -6.34 -24.36 -17.37
N LEU A 262 -6.01 -23.78 -18.52
CA LEU A 262 -6.50 -24.26 -19.81
C LEU A 262 -5.92 -25.65 -20.07
N LYS A 263 -6.78 -26.62 -20.42
CA LYS A 263 -6.32 -27.95 -20.82
C LYS A 263 -5.60 -27.82 -22.16
N GLU A 264 -4.37 -28.30 -22.24
CA GLU A 264 -3.70 -28.48 -23.54
C GLU A 264 -4.55 -29.41 -24.40
N GLU A 265 -4.98 -28.95 -25.58
CA GLU A 265 -5.57 -29.83 -26.59
C GLU A 265 -4.50 -30.84 -27.02
N CYS A 266 -4.74 -32.14 -26.74
CA CYS A 266 -3.90 -33.25 -27.17
C CYS A 266 -3.94 -33.46 -28.69
#